data_AF-A0A0F3GMM7-F1
#
_entry.id   AF-A0A0F3GMM7-F1
#
_cell.length_a   1.000
_cell.length_b   1.000
_cell.length_c   1.000
_cell.angle_alpha   90.00
_cell.angle_beta   90.00
_cell.angle_gamma   90.00
#
_symmetry.space_group_name_H-M   'P 1'
#
loop_
_entity.id
_entity.type
_entity.pdbx_description
1 polymer ?
#
loop_
_entity_poly.entity_id
_entity_poly.type
_entity_poly.pdbx_seq_one_letter_code
_entity_poly.pdbx_strand_id
1 'polypeptide(L)'
;MWKTKLRKDDIEQADKLIDAIDEQMFNLLNARASLALEQLRTVAYLGPQATYTHQAALKYFSSSCKFLPTKSIREVFEKVDSDVASFVIAC
;
A
#
# COMPACT_ATOMS: atom_id res chain seq x y z
N MET A 1 0.01 -52.14 -7.82
CA MET A 1 -1.46 -52.09 -7.96
C MET A 1 -2.05 -51.10 -6.93
N TRP A 2 -2.01 -49.78 -7.19
CA TRP A 2 -2.40 -48.75 -6.19
C TRP A 2 -3.03 -47.49 -6.81
N LYS A 3 -3.61 -47.57 -8.02
CA LYS A 3 -4.36 -46.41 -8.55
C LYS A 3 -5.73 -46.40 -7.88
N THR A 4 -5.79 -45.81 -6.70
CA THR A 4 -7.03 -45.51 -5.98
C THR A 4 -7.86 -44.60 -6.87
N LYS A 5 -8.97 -45.14 -7.36
CA LYS A 5 -9.94 -44.43 -8.20
C LYS A 5 -10.61 -43.40 -7.29
N LEU A 6 -10.19 -42.13 -7.36
CA LEU A 6 -10.89 -41.05 -6.66
C LEU A 6 -12.38 -41.17 -7.01
N ARG A 7 -13.24 -41.22 -6.00
CA ARG A 7 -14.69 -41.21 -6.25
C ARG A 7 -15.03 -39.85 -6.82
N LYS A 8 -16.02 -39.82 -7.73
CA LYS A 8 -16.48 -38.57 -8.34
C LYS A 8 -16.87 -37.53 -7.28
N ASP A 9 -17.41 -37.99 -6.16
CA ASP A 9 -17.78 -37.15 -5.02
C ASP A 9 -16.57 -36.45 -4.38
N ASP A 10 -15.42 -37.13 -4.29
CA ASP A 10 -14.19 -36.55 -3.72
C ASP A 10 -13.65 -35.43 -4.64
N ILE A 11 -13.80 -35.59 -5.96
CA ILE A 11 -13.39 -34.59 -6.96
C ILE A 11 -14.34 -33.39 -6.90
N GLU A 12 -15.66 -33.63 -6.87
CA GLU A 12 -16.66 -32.55 -6.79
C GLU A 12 -16.50 -31.74 -5.50
N GLN A 13 -16.15 -32.40 -4.40
CA GLN A 13 -15.89 -31.70 -3.15
C GLN A 13 -14.59 -30.90 -3.18
N ALA A 14 -13.55 -31.40 -3.84
CA ALA A 14 -12.31 -30.65 -4.05
C ALA A 14 -12.55 -29.41 -4.93
N ASP A 15 -13.33 -29.53 -6.00
CA ASP A 15 -13.65 -28.40 -6.91
C ASP A 15 -14.40 -27.30 -6.16
N LYS A 16 -15.40 -27.65 -5.34
CA LYS A 16 -16.11 -26.65 -4.50
C LYS A 16 -15.18 -25.93 -3.52
N LEU A 17 -14.18 -26.62 -2.99
CA LEU A 17 -13.19 -26.00 -2.10
C LEU A 17 -12.24 -25.08 -2.87
N ILE A 18 -11.84 -25.46 -4.08
CA ILE A 18 -11.01 -24.63 -4.95
C ILE A 18 -11.76 -23.34 -5.31
N ASP A 19 -13.02 -23.45 -5.73
CA ASP A 19 -13.86 -22.29 -6.06
C ASP A 19 -13.99 -21.32 -4.87
N ALA A 20 -14.19 -21.85 -3.67
CA ALA A 20 -14.27 -21.03 -2.45
C ALA A 20 -12.94 -20.34 -2.12
N ILE A 21 -11.80 -21.00 -2.35
CA ILE A 21 -10.47 -20.41 -2.14
C ILE A 21 -10.21 -19.31 -3.18
N ASP A 22 -10.60 -19.53 -4.44
CA ASP A 22 -10.44 -18.55 -5.50
C ASP A 22 -11.26 -17.28 -5.23
N GLU A 23 -12.49 -17.43 -4.74
CA GLU A 23 -13.32 -16.30 -4.32
C GLU A 23 -12.69 -15.54 -3.13
N GLN A 24 -12.20 -16.27 -2.12
CA GLN A 24 -11.49 -15.67 -0.98
C GLN A 24 -10.25 -14.89 -1.44
N MET A 25 -9.44 -15.50 -2.31
CA MET A 25 -8.23 -14.89 -2.85
C MET A 25 -8.55 -13.63 -3.64
N PHE A 26 -9.58 -13.65 -4.49
CA PHE A 26 -10.04 -12.49 -5.24
C PHE A 26 -10.48 -11.34 -4.33
N ASN A 27 -11.26 -11.64 -3.30
CA ASN A 27 -11.72 -10.64 -2.33
C ASN A 27 -10.55 -9.99 -1.58
N LEU A 28 -9.58 -10.79 -1.13
CA LEU A 28 -8.37 -10.28 -0.46
C LEU A 28 -7.52 -9.43 -1.39
N LEU A 29 -7.35 -9.82 -2.65
CA LEU A 29 -6.64 -9.04 -3.67
C LEU A 29 -7.31 -7.68 -3.90
N ASN A 30 -8.63 -7.67 -4.05
CA ASN A 30 -9.38 -6.43 -4.24
C ASN A 30 -9.29 -5.50 -3.02
N ALA A 31 -9.47 -6.04 -1.81
CA ALA A 31 -9.33 -5.26 -0.58
C ALA A 31 -7.92 -4.64 -0.46
N ARG A 32 -6.88 -5.40 -0.80
CA ARG A 32 -5.50 -4.89 -0.81
C ARG A 32 -5.29 -3.80 -1.86
N ALA A 33 -5.86 -3.95 -3.05
CA ALA A 33 -5.78 -2.94 -4.10
C ALA A 33 -6.47 -1.64 -3.68
N SER A 34 -7.67 -1.73 -3.09
CA SER A 34 -8.39 -0.57 -2.55
C SER A 34 -7.57 0.16 -1.48
N LEU A 35 -7.02 -0.55 -0.50
CA LEU A 35 -6.17 0.04 0.54
C LEU A 35 -4.91 0.71 -0.03
N ALA A 36 -4.32 0.13 -1.08
CA ALA A 36 -3.16 0.73 -1.75
C ALA A 36 -3.51 2.05 -2.47
N LEU A 37 -4.74 2.16 -3.00
CA LEU A 37 -5.23 3.35 -3.68
C LEU A 37 -5.72 4.44 -2.69
N GLU A 38 -6.31 4.04 -1.56
CA GLU A 38 -6.77 4.95 -0.51
C GLU A 38 -5.62 5.65 0.23
N GLN A 39 -4.40 5.13 0.12
CA GLN A 39 -3.19 5.75 0.67
C GLN A 39 -2.70 6.92 -0.20
N LEU A 40 -3.51 7.98 -0.27
CA LEU A 40 -3.05 9.35 -0.58
C LEU A 40 -2.12 9.82 0.55
N ARG A 41 -0.87 9.33 0.53
CA ARG A 41 0.10 9.60 1.59
C ARG A 41 0.62 11.02 1.46
N THR A 42 0.59 11.73 2.58
CA THR A 42 1.12 13.09 2.68
C THR A 42 2.57 13.01 3.14
N VAL A 43 3.48 13.58 2.35
CA VAL A 43 4.92 13.59 2.60
C VAL A 43 5.32 15.02 2.96
N ALA A 44 5.80 15.21 4.19
CA ALA A 44 6.37 16.48 4.61
C ALA A 44 7.85 16.54 4.24
N TYR A 45 8.32 17.67 3.71
CA TYR A 45 9.73 17.86 3.39
C TYR A 45 10.25 19.21 3.88
N LEU A 46 11.54 19.23 4.22
CA LEU A 46 12.22 20.44 4.69
C LEU A 46 12.60 21.34 3.50
N GLY A 47 12.13 22.59 3.54
CA GLY A 47 12.45 23.64 2.58
C GLY A 47 11.29 24.02 1.65
N PRO A 48 11.46 25.11 0.88
CA PRO A 48 10.46 25.54 -0.11
C PRO A 48 10.31 24.54 -1.27
N GLN A 49 9.21 24.67 -2.02
CA GLN A 49 8.98 23.92 -3.26
C GLN A 49 10.20 24.05 -4.21
N ALA A 50 10.51 22.96 -4.91
CA ALA A 50 11.64 22.84 -5.83
C ALA A 50 13.06 22.82 -5.21
N THR A 51 13.21 22.56 -3.92
CA THR A 51 14.50 22.26 -3.29
C THR A 51 14.94 20.80 -3.49
N TYR A 52 16.20 20.47 -3.16
CA TYR A 52 16.75 19.10 -3.22
C TYR A 52 15.85 18.08 -2.52
N THR A 53 15.28 18.45 -1.38
CA THR A 53 14.36 17.62 -0.60
C THR A 53 13.03 17.38 -1.30
N HIS A 54 12.53 18.37 -2.07
CA HIS A 54 11.33 18.21 -2.90
C HIS A 54 11.58 17.23 -4.06
N GLN A 55 12.74 17.32 -4.72
CA GLN A 55 13.11 16.40 -5.80
C GLN A 55 13.33 14.97 -5.29
N ALA A 56 13.94 14.82 -4.10
CA ALA A 56 14.02 13.53 -3.43
C ALA A 56 12.60 12.97 -3.13
N ALA A 57 11.68 13.81 -2.68
CA ALA A 57 10.29 13.40 -2.43
C ALA A 57 9.59 12.89 -3.69
N LEU A 58 9.73 13.58 -4.81
CA LEU A 58 9.19 13.14 -6.10
C LEU A 58 9.88 11.87 -6.64
N LYS A 59 11.14 11.61 -6.26
CA LYS A 59 11.87 10.41 -6.69
C LYS A 59 11.48 9.17 -5.89
N TYR A 60 11.27 9.31 -4.58
CA TYR A 60 10.97 8.18 -3.69
C TYR A 60 9.47 7.89 -3.54
N PHE A 61 8.62 8.90 -3.77
CA PHE A 61 7.18 8.78 -3.65
C PHE A 61 6.49 9.04 -4.99
N SER A 62 5.38 8.33 -5.22
CA SER A 62 4.54 8.55 -6.41
C SER A 62 4.09 10.01 -6.48
N SER A 63 4.03 10.58 -7.69
CA SER A 63 3.50 11.93 -7.95
C SER A 63 2.05 12.12 -7.51
N SER A 64 1.33 11.02 -7.26
CA SER A 64 -0.02 11.03 -6.69
C SER A 64 -0.04 11.37 -5.18
N CYS A 65 1.11 11.41 -4.50
CA CYS A 65 1.22 11.78 -3.08
C CYS A 65 1.06 13.31 -2.89
N LYS A 66 0.58 13.74 -1.73
CA LYS A 66 0.54 15.16 -1.37
C LYS A 66 1.87 15.57 -0.75
N PHE A 67 2.50 16.62 -1.26
CA PHE A 67 3.79 17.11 -0.76
C PHE A 67 3.58 18.39 0.05
N LEU A 68 3.93 18.36 1.33
CA LEU A 68 3.84 19.50 2.25
C LEU A 68 5.23 20.13 2.50
N PRO A 69 5.49 21.36 2.00
CA PRO A 69 6.70 22.08 2.36
C PRO A 69 6.65 22.53 3.82
N THR A 70 7.77 22.40 4.52
CA THR A 70 7.95 22.88 5.91
C THR A 70 9.19 23.77 6.00
N LYS A 71 9.17 24.75 6.91
CA LYS A 71 10.21 25.77 7.03
C LYS A 71 11.30 25.41 8.03
N SER A 72 11.07 24.39 8.87
CA SER A 72 12.03 23.96 9.88
C SER A 72 11.96 22.47 10.13
N ILE A 73 13.05 21.90 10.64
CA ILE A 73 13.12 20.49 11.06
C ILE A 73 12.05 20.20 12.11
N ARG A 74 11.84 21.12 13.06
CA ARG A 74 10.82 20.97 14.11
C ARG A 74 9.43 20.83 13.51
N GLU A 75 9.09 21.67 12.54
CA GLU A 75 7.78 21.66 11.87
C GLU A 75 7.55 20.34 11.10
N VAL A 76 8.60 19.78 10.47
CA VAL A 76 8.48 18.49 9.75
C VAL A 76 8.11 17.35 10.71
N PHE A 77 8.68 17.35 11.92
CA PHE A 77 8.38 16.35 12.94
C PHE A 77 7.01 16.59 13.59
N GLU A 78 6.65 17.85 13.87
CA GLU A 78 5.32 18.20 14.38
C GLU A 78 4.20 17.75 13.43
N LYS A 79 4.43 17.79 12.10
CA LYS A 79 3.47 17.30 11.10
C LYS A 79 3.30 15.77 11.11
N VAL A 80 4.32 15.02 11.47
CA VAL A 80 4.19 13.56 11.67
C VAL A 80 3.51 13.24 12.98
N ASP A 81 3.91 13.92 14.05
CA ASP A 81 3.35 13.73 15.39
C ASP A 81 1.83 14.03 15.41
N SER A 82 1.41 15.04 14.64
CA SER A 82 0.00 15.40 14.48
C SER A 82 -0.78 14.58 13.45
N ASP A 83 -0.20 13.49 12.92
CA ASP A 83 -0.77 12.62 11.87
C ASP A 83 -1.11 13.34 10.54
N VAL A 84 -0.56 14.55 10.33
CA VAL A 84 -0.78 15.35 9.10
C VAL A 84 0.07 14.83 7.94
N ALA A 85 1.22 14.23 8.24
CA ALA A 85 2.12 13.62 7.27
C ALA A 85 2.54 12.22 7.72
N SER A 86 2.53 11.27 6.80
CA SER A 86 2.92 9.88 7.07
C SER A 86 4.42 9.65 6.92
N PHE A 87 5.12 10.53 6.20
CA PHE A 87 6.55 10.42 5.94
C PHE A 87 7.25 11.78 5.96
N VAL A 88 8.53 11.75 6.30
CA VAL A 88 9.43 12.92 6.33
C VAL A 88 10.58 12.69 5.38
N ILE A 89 10.94 13.75 4.66
CA ILE A 89 12.22 13.84 3.96
C ILE A 89 12.94 15.09 4.43
N ALA A 90 14.12 14.89 5.00
CA ALA A 90 15.08 15.93 5.34
C ALA A 90 16.46 15.39 4.96
N CYS A 91 17.28 16.24 4.34
CA CYS A 91 18.67 15.92 3.98
C CYS A 91 19.60 16.82 4.80
#